data_AF-A0A1Q7XL28-F1
#
_entry.id   AF-A0A1Q7XL28-F1
#
_cell.length_a   1.000
_cell.length_b   1.000
_cell.length_c   1.000
_cell.angle_alpha   90.00
_cell.angle_beta   90.00
_cell.angle_gamma   90.00
#
_symmetry.space_group_name_H-M   'P 1'
#
loop_
_entity.id
_entity.type
_entity.pdbx_description
1 polymer ?
#
loop_
_entity_poly.entity_id
_entity_poly.type
_entity_poly.pdbx_seq_one_letter_code
_entity_poly.pdbx_strand_id
1 'polypeptide(L)'
;MLTILAVIPLAVALAMMTLQQRNSRQAGLVTLLLVCAMTFVVPPFHLSPLQLLLSLSEGGATSLTVLTVLLPALLLYHLQRVTGGMNILTQSIARLTSDRDLQVLLLVLGLSPFVEALCGFGVGIIVIVPMLLELRFGALRVALLSLLGQLTTAWGAMGVAVVLTASLTGLPVDQVGSLTALLSMPTTVVLSLICLHLSGGKAAVRRWWLVALAAAAILTGGAWILSRTVGVELVGILSSTLALAFVGGVGVLMTRRAPHSQRALHKGNTGKTNRDSLWLAAAPYVLLTFFLLLSRLVPPLRDWLQTHAVLELPAVHLSLPLLYIPGFWVSLALLIAVGMRGTSRRV
;
A
#
# COMPACT_ATOMS: atom_id res chain seq x y z
N MET A 1 5.02 -33.52 -13.10
CA MET A 1 3.83 -34.05 -12.39
C MET A 1 3.69 -33.46 -10.99
N LEU A 2 4.71 -33.54 -10.12
CA LEU A 2 4.66 -32.99 -8.76
C LEU A 2 4.36 -31.49 -8.68
N THR A 3 4.94 -30.70 -9.58
CA THR A 3 4.68 -29.26 -9.69
C THR A 3 3.21 -28.94 -9.97
N ILE A 4 2.55 -29.76 -10.80
CA ILE A 4 1.13 -29.60 -11.10
C ILE A 4 0.31 -29.87 -9.84
N LEU A 5 0.60 -30.96 -9.11
CA LEU A 5 -0.08 -31.25 -7.85
C LEU A 5 0.14 -30.13 -6.82
N ALA A 6 1.36 -29.60 -6.68
CA ALA A 6 1.67 -28.53 -5.73
C ALA A 6 0.91 -27.22 -6.02
N VAL A 7 0.49 -26.97 -7.27
CA VAL A 7 -0.27 -25.78 -7.66
C VAL A 7 -1.78 -25.93 -7.42
N ILE A 8 -2.30 -27.16 -7.27
CA ILE A 8 -3.75 -27.40 -7.10
C ILE A 8 -4.34 -26.60 -5.94
N PRO A 9 -3.77 -26.57 -4.73
CA PRO A 9 -4.33 -25.79 -3.62
C PRO A 9 -4.47 -24.30 -3.92
N LEU A 10 -3.47 -23.72 -4.60
CA LEU A 10 -3.48 -22.34 -5.03
C LEU A 10 -4.54 -22.10 -6.09
N ALA A 11 -4.64 -22.98 -7.09
CA ALA A 11 -5.66 -22.91 -8.12
C ALA A 11 -7.08 -22.99 -7.55
N VAL A 12 -7.31 -23.83 -6.53
CA VAL A 12 -8.60 -23.93 -5.83
C VAL A 12 -8.91 -22.65 -5.08
N ALA A 13 -7.95 -22.08 -4.33
CA ALA A 13 -8.14 -20.80 -3.66
C ALA A 13 -8.54 -19.69 -4.64
N LEU A 14 -7.80 -19.58 -5.75
CA LEU A 14 -8.06 -18.60 -6.80
C LEU A 14 -9.41 -18.82 -7.48
N ALA A 15 -9.75 -20.06 -7.84
CA ALA A 15 -11.04 -20.37 -8.48
C ALA A 15 -12.23 -20.08 -7.56
N MET A 16 -12.10 -20.39 -6.26
CA MET A 16 -13.14 -20.07 -5.29
C MET A 16 -13.35 -18.56 -5.14
N MET A 17 -12.27 -17.77 -5.10
CA MET A 17 -12.38 -16.31 -4.96
C MET A 17 -12.83 -15.63 -6.25
N THR A 18 -12.34 -16.07 -7.42
CA THR A 18 -12.56 -15.37 -8.70
C THR A 18 -13.78 -15.87 -9.47
N LEU A 19 -13.97 -17.19 -9.57
CA LEU A 19 -15.06 -17.79 -10.35
C LEU A 19 -16.32 -17.98 -9.50
N GLN A 20 -16.14 -18.48 -8.28
CA GLN A 20 -17.28 -18.74 -7.38
C GLN A 20 -17.61 -17.57 -6.45
N GLN A 21 -16.80 -16.51 -6.46
CA GLN A 21 -16.99 -15.29 -5.65
C GLN A 21 -17.19 -15.60 -4.15
N ARG A 22 -16.50 -16.63 -3.65
CA ARG A 22 -16.55 -17.03 -2.24
C ARG A 22 -15.66 -16.13 -1.40
N ASN A 23 -16.06 -15.90 -0.16
CA ASN A 23 -15.29 -15.10 0.79
C ASN A 23 -13.93 -15.75 1.09
N SER A 24 -12.90 -14.94 1.37
CA SER A 24 -11.53 -15.39 1.64
C SER A 24 -11.43 -16.43 2.77
N ARG A 25 -12.35 -16.38 3.75
CA ARG A 25 -12.44 -17.38 4.82
C ARG A 25 -12.79 -18.78 4.29
N GLN A 26 -13.75 -18.86 3.38
CA GLN A 26 -14.19 -20.13 2.80
C GLN A 26 -13.11 -20.70 1.87
N ALA A 27 -12.54 -19.85 1.01
CA ALA A 27 -11.43 -20.25 0.15
C ALA A 27 -10.23 -20.75 0.98
N GLY A 28 -9.83 -20.03 2.03
CA GLY A 28 -8.74 -20.42 2.91
C GLY A 28 -8.98 -21.74 3.64
N LEU A 29 -10.18 -21.94 4.21
CA LEU A 29 -10.51 -23.20 4.91
C LEU A 29 -10.51 -24.41 3.96
N VAL A 30 -11.13 -24.26 2.77
CA VAL A 30 -11.18 -25.35 1.79
C VAL A 30 -9.77 -25.68 1.29
N THR A 31 -8.96 -24.67 0.99
CA THR A 31 -7.58 -24.87 0.56
C THR A 31 -6.73 -25.50 1.67
N LEU A 32 -6.90 -25.11 2.93
CA LEU A 32 -6.19 -25.71 4.06
C LEU A 32 -6.55 -27.19 4.22
N LEU A 33 -7.84 -27.52 4.21
CA LEU A 33 -8.32 -28.91 4.29
C LEU A 33 -7.79 -29.75 3.12
N LEU A 34 -7.78 -29.17 1.92
CA LEU A 34 -7.24 -29.82 0.74
C LEU A 34 -5.74 -30.11 0.87
N VAL A 35 -4.93 -29.14 1.31
CA VAL A 35 -3.49 -29.33 1.54
C VAL A 35 -3.25 -30.41 2.58
N CYS A 36 -3.97 -30.38 3.72
CA CYS A 36 -3.87 -31.40 4.75
C CYS A 36 -4.25 -32.80 4.21
N ALA A 37 -5.29 -32.90 3.38
CA ALA A 37 -5.64 -34.18 2.75
C ALA A 37 -4.54 -34.66 1.79
N MET A 38 -3.95 -33.75 1.00
CA MET A 38 -2.85 -34.08 0.09
C MET A 38 -1.61 -34.61 0.82
N THR A 39 -1.31 -34.11 2.03
CA THR A 39 -0.18 -34.62 2.83
C THR A 39 -0.39 -36.05 3.33
N PHE A 40 -1.61 -36.60 3.30
CA PHE A 40 -1.84 -38.01 3.62
C PHE A 40 -1.95 -38.90 2.39
N VAL A 41 -2.43 -38.37 1.26
CA VAL A 41 -2.75 -39.16 0.07
C VAL A 41 -1.61 -39.21 -0.95
N VAL A 42 -0.80 -38.15 -1.06
CA VAL A 42 0.23 -38.02 -2.10
C VAL A 42 1.58 -38.42 -1.49
N PRO A 43 2.18 -39.58 -1.87
CA PRO A 43 3.38 -40.10 -1.18
C PRO A 43 4.57 -39.11 -1.14
N PRO A 44 4.85 -38.33 -2.21
CA PRO A 44 5.89 -37.30 -2.18
C PRO A 44 5.66 -36.13 -1.22
N PHE A 45 4.43 -35.92 -0.74
CA PHE A 45 4.06 -34.86 0.20
C PHE A 45 3.75 -35.40 1.60
N HIS A 46 4.09 -36.66 1.85
CA HIS A 46 3.69 -37.33 3.07
C HIS A 46 4.36 -36.69 4.30
N LEU A 47 3.55 -36.25 5.27
CA LEU A 47 4.01 -35.70 6.54
C LEU A 47 3.53 -36.58 7.70
N SER A 48 4.39 -36.77 8.71
CA SER A 48 3.94 -37.37 9.96
C SER A 48 2.96 -36.42 10.70
N PRO A 49 2.08 -36.92 11.59
CA PRO A 49 1.15 -36.06 12.34
C PRO A 49 1.84 -34.93 13.10
N LEU A 50 3.05 -35.20 13.63
CA LEU A 50 3.86 -34.18 14.31
C LEU A 50 4.38 -33.12 13.33
N GLN A 51 4.88 -33.53 12.15
CA GLN A 51 5.34 -32.61 11.12
C GLN A 51 4.20 -31.73 10.59
N LEU A 52 3.02 -32.32 10.38
CA LEU A 52 1.83 -31.56 9.98
C LEU A 52 1.46 -30.50 11.03
N LEU A 53 1.45 -30.86 12.32
CA LEU A 53 1.16 -29.92 13.40
C LEU A 53 2.19 -28.78 13.44
N LEU A 54 3.48 -29.10 13.28
CA LEU A 54 4.55 -28.11 13.22
C LEU A 54 4.35 -27.15 12.03
N SER A 55 4.12 -27.66 10.82
CA SER A 55 3.86 -26.82 9.64
C SER A 55 2.61 -25.95 9.78
N LEU A 56 1.55 -26.46 10.40
CA LEU A 56 0.35 -25.67 10.72
C LEU A 56 0.68 -24.54 11.70
N SER A 57 1.49 -24.82 12.71
CA SER A 57 1.92 -23.83 13.69
C SER A 57 2.86 -22.77 13.11
N GLU A 58 3.75 -23.13 12.17
CA GLU A 58 4.58 -22.19 11.40
C GLU A 58 3.72 -21.28 10.50
N GLY A 59 2.70 -21.84 9.83
CA GLY A 59 1.72 -21.06 9.07
C GLY A 59 0.91 -20.09 9.94
N GLY A 60 0.53 -20.54 11.14
CA GLY A 60 -0.12 -19.70 12.16
C GLY A 60 0.77 -18.56 12.65
N ALA A 61 2.03 -18.86 12.95
CA ALA A 61 3.06 -17.89 13.36
C ALA A 61 3.31 -16.83 12.28
N THR A 62 3.40 -17.25 11.02
CA THR A 62 3.50 -16.36 9.86
C THR A 62 2.27 -15.46 9.73
N SER A 63 1.08 -16.04 9.89
CA SER A 63 -0.19 -15.30 9.85
C SER A 63 -0.31 -14.27 10.98
N LEU A 64 0.14 -14.62 12.19
CA LEU A 64 0.17 -13.71 13.34
C LEU A 64 1.08 -12.52 13.07
N THR A 65 2.26 -12.76 12.48
CA THR A 65 3.20 -11.72 12.08
C THR A 65 2.55 -10.72 11.13
N VAL A 66 1.84 -11.20 10.10
CA VAL A 66 1.05 -10.34 9.20
C VAL A 66 -0.03 -9.55 9.94
N LEU A 67 -0.74 -10.20 10.87
CA LEU A 67 -1.82 -9.58 11.63
C LEU A 67 -1.32 -8.43 12.52
N THR A 68 -0.09 -8.51 13.03
CA THR A 68 0.50 -7.43 13.84
C THR A 68 0.60 -6.10 13.10
N VAL A 69 0.77 -6.11 11.78
CA VAL A 69 0.80 -4.90 10.95
C VAL A 69 -0.60 -4.53 10.48
N LEU A 70 -1.35 -5.52 10.00
CA LEU A 70 -2.67 -5.35 9.39
C LEU A 70 -3.67 -4.72 10.36
N LEU A 71 -3.79 -5.27 11.57
CA LEU A 71 -4.81 -4.86 12.54
C LEU A 71 -4.67 -3.37 12.94
N PRO A 72 -3.51 -2.89 13.43
CA PRO A 72 -3.35 -1.48 13.78
C PRO A 72 -3.42 -0.56 12.56
N ALA A 73 -2.97 -0.99 11.37
CA ALA A 73 -3.10 -0.17 10.15
C ALA A 73 -4.58 0.04 9.76
N LEU A 74 -5.38 -1.02 9.81
CA LEU A 74 -6.82 -0.96 9.54
C LEU A 74 -7.56 -0.11 10.59
N LEU A 75 -7.18 -0.24 11.87
CA LEU A 75 -7.72 0.61 12.95
C LEU A 75 -7.38 2.08 12.73
N LEU A 76 -6.14 2.41 12.36
CA LEU A 76 -5.72 3.78 12.05
C LEU A 76 -6.49 4.34 10.85
N TYR A 77 -6.68 3.54 9.81
CA TYR A 77 -7.53 3.91 8.67
C TYR A 77 -8.96 4.22 9.10
N HIS A 78 -9.60 3.32 9.87
CA HIS A 78 -10.97 3.54 10.34
C HIS A 78 -11.09 4.77 11.24
N LEU A 79 -10.13 4.98 12.15
CA LEU A 79 -10.06 6.18 12.98
C LEU A 79 -9.97 7.44 12.11
N GLN A 80 -9.14 7.44 11.08
CA GLN A 80 -8.96 8.56 10.16
C GLN A 80 -10.19 8.82 9.28
N ARG A 81 -10.88 7.75 8.86
CA ARG A 81 -12.11 7.82 8.10
C ARG A 81 -13.26 8.39 8.94
N VAL A 82 -13.51 7.84 10.13
CA VAL A 82 -14.61 8.27 11.02
C VAL A 82 -14.45 9.72 11.46
N THR A 83 -13.22 10.15 11.65
CA THR A 83 -12.92 11.51 12.09
C THR A 83 -12.77 12.52 10.95
N GLY A 84 -12.89 12.09 9.69
CA GLY A 84 -12.76 12.97 8.53
C GLY A 84 -11.33 13.40 8.17
N GLY A 85 -10.31 12.96 8.91
CA GLY A 85 -8.91 13.28 8.61
C GLY A 85 -8.48 12.74 7.25
N MET A 86 -8.95 11.54 6.88
CA MET A 86 -8.71 11.00 5.53
C MET A 86 -9.31 11.92 4.45
N ASN A 87 -10.53 12.41 4.64
CA ASN A 87 -11.17 13.32 3.68
C ASN A 87 -10.42 14.67 3.56
N ILE A 88 -9.93 15.21 4.68
CA ILE A 88 -9.12 16.44 4.68
C ILE A 88 -7.83 16.25 3.87
N LEU A 89 -7.14 15.13 4.10
CA LEU A 89 -5.89 14.80 3.40
C LEU A 89 -6.13 14.66 1.90
N THR A 90 -7.11 13.85 1.52
CA THR A 90 -7.39 13.52 0.11
C THR A 90 -7.90 14.74 -0.63
N GLN A 91 -8.82 15.52 -0.06
CA GLN A 91 -9.28 16.78 -0.67
C GLN A 91 -8.17 17.80 -0.82
N SER A 92 -7.28 17.93 0.17
CA SER A 92 -6.13 18.83 0.06
C SER A 92 -5.20 18.45 -1.10
N ILE A 93 -4.99 17.15 -1.29
CA ILE A 93 -4.18 16.60 -2.37
C ILE A 93 -4.85 16.82 -3.74
N ALA A 94 -6.16 16.56 -3.85
CA ALA A 94 -6.90 16.80 -5.09
C ALA A 94 -6.91 18.27 -5.52
N ARG A 95 -6.83 19.22 -4.58
CA ARG A 95 -6.83 20.66 -4.87
C ARG A 95 -5.51 21.19 -5.45
N LEU A 96 -4.45 20.38 -5.46
CA LEU A 96 -3.11 20.78 -5.94
C LEU A 96 -3.09 21.17 -7.41
N THR A 97 -4.02 20.65 -8.21
CA THR A 97 -4.13 20.94 -9.64
C THR A 97 -5.57 21.25 -10.02
N SER A 98 -5.74 22.16 -10.97
CA SER A 98 -7.02 22.44 -11.64
C SER A 98 -7.17 21.67 -12.95
N ASP A 99 -6.09 21.07 -13.46
CA ASP A 99 -6.11 20.26 -14.68
C ASP A 99 -6.58 18.84 -14.36
N ARG A 100 -7.68 18.43 -15.00
CA ARG A 100 -8.35 17.15 -14.75
C ARG A 100 -7.44 15.95 -15.00
N ASP A 101 -6.63 15.96 -16.06
CA ASP A 101 -5.79 14.81 -16.43
C ASP A 101 -4.60 14.66 -15.47
N LEU A 102 -3.99 15.79 -15.06
CA LEU A 102 -2.99 15.78 -13.99
C LEU A 102 -3.59 15.33 -12.66
N GLN A 103 -4.84 15.68 -12.37
CA GLN A 103 -5.52 15.24 -11.16
C GLN A 103 -5.72 13.72 -11.18
N VAL A 104 -6.10 13.13 -12.31
CA VAL A 104 -6.17 11.67 -12.45
C VAL A 104 -4.81 11.02 -12.23
N LEU A 105 -3.73 11.53 -12.83
CA LEU A 105 -2.38 11.02 -12.59
C LEU A 105 -1.98 11.09 -11.10
N LEU A 106 -2.29 12.20 -10.45
CA LEU A 106 -2.00 12.44 -9.04
C LEU A 106 -2.77 11.48 -8.13
N LEU A 107 -4.02 11.16 -8.47
CA LEU A 107 -4.83 10.18 -7.75
C LEU A 107 -4.34 8.74 -7.98
N VAL A 108 -4.09 8.38 -9.24
CA VAL A 108 -3.79 6.99 -9.65
C VAL A 108 -2.34 6.59 -9.38
N LEU A 109 -1.36 7.47 -9.63
CA LEU A 109 0.07 7.19 -9.45
C LEU A 109 0.65 7.79 -8.16
N GLY A 110 -0.08 8.64 -7.44
CA GLY A 110 0.38 9.23 -6.19
C GLY A 110 -0.43 8.75 -5.00
N LEU A 111 -1.69 9.20 -4.93
CA LEU A 111 -2.51 9.02 -3.73
C LEU A 111 -2.93 7.57 -3.50
N SER A 112 -3.39 6.86 -4.53
CA SER A 112 -3.79 5.46 -4.42
C SER A 112 -2.65 4.56 -3.94
N PRO A 113 -1.46 4.56 -4.59
CA PRO A 113 -0.34 3.73 -4.12
C PRO A 113 0.17 4.15 -2.75
N PHE A 114 0.07 5.43 -2.36
CA PHE A 114 0.40 5.91 -1.02
C PHE A 114 -0.52 5.33 0.06
N VAL A 115 -1.83 5.46 -0.15
CA VAL A 115 -2.84 4.94 0.79
C VAL A 115 -2.74 3.42 0.88
N GLU A 116 -2.54 2.75 -0.25
CA GLU A 116 -2.40 1.30 -0.30
C GLU A 116 -1.10 0.82 0.37
N ALA A 117 0.01 1.54 0.22
CA ALA A 117 1.24 1.22 0.95
C ALA A 117 1.08 1.36 2.47
N LEU A 118 0.29 2.34 2.93
CA LEU A 118 0.01 2.54 4.36
C LEU A 118 -0.93 1.49 4.94
N CYS A 119 -2.03 1.22 4.25
CA CYS A 119 -3.15 0.44 4.80
C CYS A 119 -3.23 -0.98 4.21
N GLY A 120 -2.95 -1.11 2.92
CA GLY A 120 -3.15 -2.32 2.12
C GLY A 120 -4.62 -2.65 1.83
N PHE A 121 -4.85 -3.85 1.28
CA PHE A 121 -6.16 -4.49 1.13
C PHE A 121 -7.16 -3.76 0.25
N GLY A 122 -6.68 -2.96 -0.72
CA GLY A 122 -7.53 -2.24 -1.65
C GLY A 122 -8.12 -0.95 -1.08
N VAL A 123 -7.59 -0.45 0.04
CA VAL A 123 -8.00 0.84 0.61
C VAL A 123 -7.68 1.99 -0.36
N GLY A 124 -6.61 1.87 -1.16
CA GLY A 124 -6.28 2.84 -2.21
C GLY A 124 -7.46 3.10 -3.16
N ILE A 125 -8.11 2.03 -3.62
CA ILE A 125 -9.32 2.09 -4.49
C ILE A 125 -10.44 2.87 -3.80
N ILE A 126 -10.75 2.51 -2.56
CA ILE A 126 -11.88 3.09 -1.79
C ILE A 126 -11.71 4.60 -1.64
N VAL A 127 -10.47 5.06 -1.47
CA VAL A 127 -10.17 6.48 -1.27
C VAL A 127 -10.31 7.29 -2.56
N ILE A 128 -9.83 6.78 -3.70
CA ILE A 128 -9.82 7.58 -4.94
C ILE A 128 -11.14 7.52 -5.72
N VAL A 129 -11.96 6.48 -5.55
CA VAL A 129 -13.28 6.35 -6.22
C VAL A 129 -14.17 7.59 -6.06
N PRO A 130 -14.45 8.11 -4.84
CA PRO A 130 -15.30 9.30 -4.69
C PRO A 130 -14.70 10.52 -5.37
N MET A 131 -13.38 10.67 -5.34
CA MET A 131 -12.67 11.78 -5.96
C MET A 131 -12.75 11.72 -7.49
N LEU A 132 -12.63 10.53 -8.08
CA LEU A 132 -12.80 10.32 -9.51
C LEU A 132 -14.25 10.56 -9.96
N LEU A 133 -15.25 10.24 -9.11
CA LEU A 133 -16.66 10.59 -9.37
C LEU A 133 -16.88 12.11 -9.38
N GLU A 134 -16.22 12.86 -8.50
CA GLU A 134 -16.27 14.33 -8.50
C GLU A 134 -15.74 14.95 -9.81
N LEU A 135 -14.80 14.26 -10.48
CA LEU A 135 -14.30 14.66 -11.81
C LEU A 135 -15.27 14.33 -12.96
N ARG A 136 -16.49 13.87 -12.65
CA ARG A 136 -17.55 13.56 -13.62
C ARG A 136 -17.13 12.48 -14.62
N PHE A 137 -16.37 11.48 -14.18
CA PHE A 137 -16.16 10.26 -14.95
C PHE A 137 -17.36 9.31 -14.82
N GLY A 138 -17.68 8.58 -15.90
CA GLY A 138 -18.68 7.50 -15.83
C GLY A 138 -18.20 6.34 -14.96
N ALA A 139 -19.13 5.59 -14.38
CA ALA A 139 -18.85 4.52 -13.40
C ALA A 139 -17.78 3.51 -13.88
N LEU A 140 -17.85 3.08 -15.14
CA LEU A 140 -16.86 2.16 -15.71
C LEU A 140 -15.45 2.77 -15.74
N ARG A 141 -15.30 4.05 -16.09
CA ARG A 141 -13.99 4.73 -16.11
C ARG A 141 -13.44 4.88 -14.70
N VAL A 142 -14.30 5.20 -13.73
CA VAL A 142 -13.90 5.27 -12.31
C VAL A 142 -13.40 3.90 -11.84
N ALA A 143 -14.14 2.83 -12.13
CA ALA A 143 -13.73 1.47 -11.78
C ALA A 143 -12.35 1.14 -12.38
N LEU A 144 -12.17 1.35 -13.69
CA LEU A 144 -10.90 1.10 -14.37
C LEU A 144 -9.74 1.93 -13.80
N LEU A 145 -9.91 3.25 -13.64
CA LEU A 145 -8.88 4.13 -13.08
C LEU A 145 -8.52 3.75 -11.64
N SER A 146 -9.50 3.35 -10.84
CA SER A 146 -9.26 2.89 -9.47
C SER A 146 -8.45 1.58 -9.42
N LEU A 147 -8.78 0.62 -10.30
CA LEU A 147 -8.04 -0.63 -10.45
C LEU A 147 -6.61 -0.38 -10.95
N LEU A 148 -6.41 0.55 -11.90
CA LEU A 148 -5.08 0.95 -12.34
C LEU A 148 -4.24 1.47 -11.17
N GLY A 149 -4.84 2.27 -10.28
CA GLY A 149 -4.14 2.75 -9.09
C GLY A 149 -3.66 1.61 -8.20
N GLN A 150 -4.51 0.61 -7.98
CA GLN A 150 -4.14 -0.59 -7.21
C GLN A 150 -2.98 -1.36 -7.85
N LEU A 151 -2.97 -1.48 -9.18
CA LEU A 151 -1.93 -2.21 -9.92
C LEU A 151 -0.56 -1.51 -9.91
N THR A 152 -0.49 -0.24 -9.49
CA THR A 152 0.77 0.53 -9.52
C THR A 152 1.68 0.30 -8.31
N THR A 153 1.20 -0.35 -7.24
CA THR A 153 2.00 -0.62 -6.04
C THR A 153 2.00 -2.10 -5.65
N ALA A 154 3.18 -2.65 -5.40
CA ALA A 154 3.38 -4.00 -4.89
C ALA A 154 3.68 -4.04 -3.38
N TRP A 155 3.84 -2.87 -2.73
CA TRP A 155 4.24 -2.76 -1.32
C TRP A 155 3.07 -2.40 -0.41
N GLY A 156 1.88 -2.91 -0.72
CA GLY A 156 0.70 -2.74 0.11
C GLY A 156 0.92 -3.22 1.54
N ALA A 157 0.28 -2.55 2.51
CA ALA A 157 0.44 -2.82 3.95
C ALA A 157 1.92 -2.92 4.36
N MET A 158 2.73 -1.92 3.98
CA MET A 158 4.16 -1.84 4.31
C MET A 158 4.95 -3.06 3.82
N GLY A 159 4.72 -3.47 2.58
CA GLY A 159 5.53 -4.50 1.93
C GLY A 159 5.39 -5.90 2.54
N VAL A 160 4.33 -6.18 3.28
CA VAL A 160 4.09 -7.50 3.91
C VAL A 160 4.22 -8.65 2.92
N ALA A 161 3.70 -8.51 1.71
CA ALA A 161 3.82 -9.54 0.66
C ALA A 161 5.28 -9.79 0.24
N VAL A 162 6.12 -8.75 0.20
CA VAL A 162 7.54 -8.85 -0.13
C VAL A 162 8.30 -9.56 0.99
N VAL A 163 8.03 -9.19 2.24
CA VAL A 163 8.62 -9.85 3.43
C VAL A 163 8.23 -11.32 3.50
N LEU A 164 6.95 -11.63 3.27
CA LEU A 164 6.45 -13.01 3.23
C LEU A 164 7.11 -13.82 2.11
N THR A 165 7.21 -13.24 0.91
CA THR A 165 7.84 -13.91 -0.24
C THR A 165 9.31 -14.20 0.03
N ALA A 166 10.04 -13.25 0.61
CA ALA A 166 11.43 -13.44 1.03
C ALA A 166 11.57 -14.58 2.05
N SER A 167 10.69 -14.60 3.07
CA SER A 167 10.67 -15.68 4.07
C SER A 167 10.38 -17.06 3.46
N LEU A 168 9.47 -17.15 2.50
CA LEU A 168 9.09 -18.43 1.86
C LEU A 168 10.15 -18.92 0.87
N THR A 169 10.91 -18.02 0.25
CA THR A 169 11.92 -18.36 -0.77
C THR A 169 13.34 -18.46 -0.20
N GLY A 170 13.56 -17.99 1.03
CA GLY A 170 14.90 -17.87 1.62
C GLY A 170 15.77 -16.79 0.95
N LEU A 171 15.18 -15.91 0.15
CA LEU A 171 15.90 -14.83 -0.52
C LEU A 171 16.00 -13.58 0.37
N PRO A 172 17.05 -12.77 0.22
CA PRO A 172 17.16 -11.47 0.91
C PRO A 172 15.97 -10.56 0.60
N VAL A 173 15.38 -9.95 1.64
CA VAL A 173 14.16 -9.13 1.53
C VAL A 173 14.35 -7.92 0.61
N ASP A 174 15.52 -7.29 0.67
CA ASP A 174 15.93 -6.19 -0.20
C ASP A 174 16.07 -6.61 -1.66
N GLN A 175 16.58 -7.83 -1.91
CA GLN A 175 16.67 -8.40 -3.25
C GLN A 175 15.27 -8.65 -3.82
N VAL A 176 14.37 -9.31 -3.07
CA VAL A 176 12.99 -9.54 -3.51
C VAL A 176 12.30 -8.21 -3.81
N GLY A 177 12.38 -7.24 -2.91
CA GLY A 177 11.80 -5.91 -3.12
C GLY A 177 12.35 -5.21 -4.37
N SER A 178 13.66 -5.22 -4.56
CA SER A 178 14.29 -4.59 -5.73
C SER A 178 13.89 -5.27 -7.05
N LEU A 179 13.82 -6.60 -7.09
CA LEU A 179 13.39 -7.35 -8.27
C LEU A 179 11.90 -7.13 -8.56
N THR A 180 11.06 -7.08 -7.54
CA THR A 180 9.64 -6.70 -7.68
C THR A 180 9.50 -5.32 -8.32
N ALA A 181 10.35 -4.34 -7.95
CA ALA A 181 10.33 -3.02 -8.56
C ALA A 181 10.72 -3.03 -10.03
N LEU A 182 11.78 -3.77 -10.38
CA LEU A 182 12.22 -3.90 -11.78
C LEU A 182 11.16 -4.58 -12.65
N LEU A 183 10.56 -5.66 -12.17
CA LEU A 183 9.49 -6.36 -12.88
C LEU A 183 8.23 -5.50 -13.04
N SER A 184 7.97 -4.62 -12.08
CA SER A 184 6.82 -3.70 -12.12
C SER A 184 7.04 -2.51 -13.04
N MET A 185 8.30 -2.13 -13.34
CA MET A 185 8.64 -0.92 -14.09
C MET A 185 7.97 -0.83 -15.48
N PRO A 186 8.02 -1.84 -16.37
CA PRO A 186 7.35 -1.78 -17.66
C PRO A 186 5.83 -1.66 -17.51
N THR A 187 5.28 -2.40 -16.55
CA THR A 187 3.84 -2.42 -16.26
C THR A 187 3.36 -1.04 -15.79
N THR A 188 4.02 -0.44 -14.81
CA THR A 188 3.65 0.89 -14.29
C THR A 188 3.76 1.97 -15.37
N VAL A 189 4.76 1.88 -16.26
CA VAL A 189 4.87 2.79 -17.42
C VAL A 189 3.66 2.64 -18.35
N VAL A 190 3.32 1.41 -18.75
CA VAL A 190 2.16 1.16 -19.63
C VAL A 190 0.85 1.61 -18.96
N LEU A 191 0.65 1.27 -17.69
CA LEU A 191 -0.54 1.65 -16.93
C LEU A 191 -0.66 3.17 -16.77
N SER A 192 0.45 3.90 -16.64
CA SER A 192 0.44 5.37 -16.57
C SER A 192 -0.08 6.01 -17.87
N LEU A 193 0.24 5.44 -19.02
CA LEU A 193 -0.24 5.92 -20.32
C LEU A 193 -1.70 5.52 -20.56
N ILE A 194 -2.09 4.30 -20.16
CA ILE A 194 -3.51 3.87 -20.19
C ILE A 194 -4.34 4.77 -19.28
N CYS A 195 -3.85 5.11 -18.10
CA CYS A 195 -4.50 6.03 -17.17
C CYS A 195 -4.80 7.39 -17.83
N LEU A 196 -3.82 8.00 -18.51
CA LEU A 196 -4.04 9.23 -19.28
C LEU A 196 -5.05 9.04 -20.41
N HIS A 197 -4.97 7.92 -21.13
CA HIS A 197 -5.90 7.62 -22.20
C HIS A 197 -7.34 7.50 -21.71
N LEU A 198 -7.57 6.86 -20.55
CA LEU A 198 -8.89 6.77 -19.93
C LEU A 198 -9.39 8.11 -19.38
N SER A 199 -8.48 9.00 -19.00
CA SER A 199 -8.82 10.35 -18.53
C SER A 199 -9.34 11.25 -19.65
N GLY A 200 -8.52 11.50 -20.67
CA GLY A 200 -8.82 12.48 -21.72
C GLY A 200 -8.46 12.02 -23.13
N GLY A 201 -8.31 10.71 -23.34
CA GLY A 201 -8.03 10.12 -24.65
C GLY A 201 -6.65 10.46 -25.19
N LYS A 202 -6.53 10.49 -26.52
CA LYS A 202 -5.25 10.76 -27.22
C LYS A 202 -4.71 12.18 -26.94
N ALA A 203 -5.59 13.15 -26.69
CA ALA A 203 -5.20 14.52 -26.39
C ALA A 203 -4.47 14.61 -25.04
N ALA A 204 -5.01 13.97 -24.00
CA ALA A 204 -4.37 13.90 -22.69
C ALA A 204 -3.00 13.21 -22.75
N VAL A 205 -2.90 12.09 -23.48
CA VAL A 205 -1.62 11.39 -23.68
C VAL A 205 -0.61 12.30 -24.35
N ARG A 206 -0.97 12.94 -25.48
CA ARG A 206 -0.04 13.82 -26.21
C ARG A 206 0.47 14.99 -25.35
N ARG A 207 -0.38 15.49 -24.45
CA ARG A 207 -0.05 16.63 -23.57
C ARG A 207 0.78 16.22 -22.36
N TRP A 208 0.50 15.07 -21.75
CA TRP A 208 1.01 14.70 -20.43
C TRP A 208 1.86 13.43 -20.38
N TRP A 209 2.17 12.79 -21.52
CA TRP A 209 2.95 11.54 -21.53
C TRP A 209 4.29 11.64 -20.78
N LEU A 210 5.03 12.75 -20.93
CA LEU A 210 6.29 12.95 -20.19
C LEU A 210 6.10 12.97 -18.69
N VAL A 211 5.00 13.58 -18.21
CA VAL A 211 4.68 13.64 -16.78
C VAL A 211 4.27 12.26 -16.28
N ALA A 212 3.50 11.50 -17.06
CA ALA A 212 3.14 10.12 -16.72
C ALA A 212 4.38 9.21 -16.66
N LEU A 213 5.27 9.27 -17.65
CA LEU A 213 6.52 8.50 -17.65
C LEU A 213 7.43 8.88 -16.49
N ALA A 214 7.59 10.17 -16.20
CA ALA A 214 8.38 10.62 -15.08
C ALA A 214 7.78 10.17 -13.74
N ALA A 215 6.46 10.26 -13.56
CA ALA A 215 5.78 9.75 -12.38
C ALA A 215 5.96 8.23 -12.20
N ALA A 216 5.81 7.45 -13.28
CA ALA A 216 6.04 6.01 -13.27
C ALA A 216 7.50 5.65 -12.96
N ALA A 217 8.46 6.41 -13.50
CA ALA A 217 9.88 6.24 -13.22
C ALA A 217 10.22 6.61 -11.76
N ILE A 218 9.61 7.66 -11.20
CA ILE A 218 9.78 8.04 -9.79
C ILE A 218 9.20 6.96 -8.88
N LEU A 219 8.02 6.43 -9.18
CA LEU A 219 7.41 5.33 -8.43
C LEU A 219 8.31 4.09 -8.42
N THR A 220 8.65 3.58 -9.60
CA THR A 220 9.34 2.28 -9.72
C THR A 220 10.84 2.38 -9.49
N GLY A 221 11.49 3.43 -9.99
CA GLY A 221 12.90 3.73 -9.71
C GLY A 221 13.11 4.10 -8.24
N GLY A 222 12.22 4.90 -7.66
CA GLY A 222 12.21 5.17 -6.22
C GLY A 222 12.06 3.88 -5.43
N ALA A 223 11.13 3.00 -5.81
CA ALA A 223 10.97 1.72 -5.14
C ALA A 223 12.20 0.81 -5.25
N TRP A 224 12.86 0.79 -6.41
CA TRP A 224 14.08 0.03 -6.64
C TRP A 224 15.28 0.52 -5.81
N ILE A 225 15.41 1.83 -5.62
CA ILE A 225 16.48 2.44 -4.78
C ILE A 225 16.16 2.24 -3.30
N LEU A 226 14.94 2.55 -2.88
CA LEU A 226 14.50 2.50 -1.49
C LEU A 226 14.50 1.07 -0.93
N SER A 227 14.21 0.06 -1.77
CA SER A 227 14.24 -1.36 -1.37
C SER A 227 15.63 -1.80 -0.88
N ARG A 228 16.70 -1.16 -1.37
CA ARG A 228 18.09 -1.48 -1.03
C ARG A 228 18.70 -0.60 0.06
N THR A 229 18.02 0.47 0.46
CA THR A 229 18.60 1.50 1.35
C THR A 229 17.82 1.67 2.65
N VAL A 230 16.50 1.78 2.57
CA VAL A 230 15.64 2.15 3.71
C VAL A 230 14.91 0.95 4.29
N GLY A 231 14.62 -0.05 3.45
CA GLY A 231 13.85 -1.24 3.82
C GLY A 231 12.49 -1.27 3.13
N VAL A 232 12.01 -2.48 2.83
CA VAL A 232 10.84 -2.71 1.96
C VAL A 232 9.52 -2.18 2.52
N GLU A 233 9.45 -1.94 3.83
CA GLU A 233 8.23 -1.50 4.52
C GLU A 233 7.89 -0.04 4.19
N LEU A 234 8.92 0.77 3.96
CA LEU A 234 8.79 2.20 3.65
C LEU A 234 8.75 2.48 2.15
N VAL A 235 9.14 1.51 1.32
CA VAL A 235 9.28 1.65 -0.13
C VAL A 235 8.01 2.23 -0.75
N GLY A 236 6.86 1.60 -0.51
CA GLY A 236 5.60 2.03 -1.11
C GLY A 236 5.18 3.43 -0.67
N ILE A 237 5.40 3.78 0.60
CA ILE A 237 5.02 5.08 1.17
C ILE A 237 5.89 6.19 0.57
N LEU A 238 7.21 5.98 0.56
CA LEU A 238 8.16 7.00 0.11
C LEU A 238 8.14 7.18 -1.41
N SER A 239 8.09 6.09 -2.20
CA SER A 239 8.07 6.20 -3.67
C SER A 239 6.80 6.86 -4.19
N SER A 240 5.65 6.52 -3.61
CA SER A 240 4.37 7.16 -3.93
C SER A 240 4.30 8.62 -3.46
N THR A 241 4.89 8.95 -2.30
CA THR A 241 5.00 10.34 -1.85
C THR A 241 5.86 11.17 -2.81
N LEU A 242 6.97 10.62 -3.31
CA LEU A 242 7.81 11.28 -4.32
C LEU A 242 7.05 11.50 -5.63
N ALA A 243 6.30 10.49 -6.10
CA ALA A 243 5.48 10.62 -7.30
C ALA A 243 4.34 11.63 -7.13
N LEU A 244 3.70 11.61 -5.96
CA LEU A 244 2.67 12.58 -5.58
C LEU A 244 3.23 14.01 -5.54
N ALA A 245 4.39 14.20 -4.92
CA ALA A 245 5.07 15.50 -4.85
C ALA A 245 5.46 16.01 -6.24
N PHE A 246 5.92 15.12 -7.13
CA PHE A 246 6.26 15.46 -8.51
C PHE A 246 5.04 15.89 -9.31
N VAL A 247 4.00 15.04 -9.40
CA VAL A 247 2.79 15.36 -10.18
C VAL A 247 2.06 16.56 -9.58
N GLY A 248 1.98 16.63 -8.24
CA GLY A 248 1.42 17.78 -7.52
C GLY A 248 2.19 19.07 -7.79
N GLY A 249 3.53 19.02 -7.80
CA GLY A 249 4.39 20.16 -8.14
C GLY A 249 4.17 20.66 -9.57
N VAL A 250 4.08 19.75 -10.54
CA VAL A 250 3.72 20.08 -11.93
C VAL A 250 2.32 20.69 -11.98
N GLY A 251 1.34 20.11 -11.29
CA GLY A 251 -0.02 20.62 -11.16
C GLY A 251 -0.07 22.05 -10.63
N VAL A 252 0.61 22.33 -9.51
CA VAL A 252 0.71 23.65 -8.91
C VAL A 252 1.35 24.65 -9.87
N LEU A 253 2.42 24.26 -10.57
CA LEU A 253 3.08 25.12 -11.57
C LEU A 253 2.12 25.49 -12.71
N MET A 254 1.34 24.52 -13.19
CA MET A 254 0.39 24.72 -14.29
C MET A 254 -0.80 25.57 -13.85
N THR A 255 -1.35 25.34 -12.67
CA THR A 255 -2.42 26.19 -12.10
C THR A 255 -1.94 27.62 -11.82
N ARG A 256 -0.64 27.82 -11.49
CA ARG A 256 -0.05 29.16 -11.36
C ARG A 256 0.11 29.88 -12.70
N ARG A 257 0.36 29.14 -13.79
CA ARG A 257 0.50 29.67 -15.16
C ARG A 257 -0.86 29.86 -15.86
N ALA A 258 -1.95 29.31 -15.30
CA ALA A 258 -3.28 29.45 -15.87
C ALA A 258 -3.81 30.90 -15.79
N PRO A 259 -4.70 31.31 -16.73
CA PRO A 259 -5.32 32.63 -16.72
C PRO A 259 -6.03 32.95 -15.39
N HIS A 260 -6.06 34.23 -15.02
CA HIS A 260 -6.63 34.68 -13.74
C HIS A 260 -8.10 34.25 -13.55
N SER A 261 -8.90 34.19 -14.63
CA SER A 261 -10.29 33.72 -14.59
C SER A 261 -10.39 32.26 -14.14
N GLN A 262 -9.59 31.36 -14.72
CA GLN A 262 -9.55 29.94 -14.35
C GLN A 262 -8.99 29.73 -12.94
N ARG A 263 -8.02 30.55 -12.53
CA ARG A 263 -7.44 30.50 -11.18
C ARG A 263 -8.43 30.97 -10.10
N ALA A 264 -9.23 31.99 -10.41
CA ALA A 264 -10.29 32.49 -9.54
C ALA A 264 -11.43 31.47 -9.39
N LEU A 265 -11.83 30.81 -10.49
CA LEU A 265 -12.80 29.70 -10.49
C LEU A 265 -12.32 28.52 -9.64
N HIS A 266 -11.05 28.10 -9.81
CA HIS A 266 -10.46 27.04 -8.99
C HIS A 266 -10.45 27.43 -7.50
N LYS A 267 -9.95 28.62 -7.16
CA LYS A 267 -9.93 29.11 -5.77
C LYS A 267 -11.32 29.24 -5.15
N GLY A 268 -12.33 29.64 -5.92
CA GLY A 268 -13.71 29.76 -5.46
C GLY A 268 -14.36 28.40 -5.18
N ASN A 269 -13.98 27.37 -5.94
CA ASN A 269 -14.49 26.00 -5.78
C ASN A 269 -13.71 25.21 -4.71
N THR A 270 -12.43 25.53 -4.51
CA THR A 270 -11.59 24.92 -3.47
C THR A 270 -11.66 25.75 -2.18
N GLY A 271 -12.60 25.40 -1.28
CA GLY A 271 -12.67 26.03 0.04
C GLY A 271 -11.32 26.05 0.78
N LYS A 272 -11.10 27.00 1.69
CA LYS A 272 -9.86 27.06 2.48
C LYS A 272 -9.80 25.88 3.44
N THR A 273 -8.83 24.98 3.27
CA THR A 273 -8.51 23.99 4.30
C THR A 273 -7.72 24.69 5.41
N ASN A 274 -8.15 24.56 6.67
CA ASN A 274 -7.38 25.08 7.79
C ASN A 274 -6.04 24.31 7.89
N ARG A 275 -4.93 25.03 8.09
CA ARG A 275 -3.60 24.40 8.20
C ARG A 275 -3.54 23.44 9.39
N ASP A 276 -4.18 23.80 10.48
CA ASP A 276 -4.19 22.99 11.71
C ASP A 276 -4.95 21.68 11.50
N SER A 277 -6.05 21.72 10.75
CA SER A 277 -6.83 20.51 10.44
C SER A 277 -6.10 19.59 9.45
N LEU A 278 -5.32 20.15 8.52
CA LEU A 278 -4.45 19.38 7.64
C LEU A 278 -3.32 18.70 8.42
N TRP A 279 -2.68 19.43 9.34
CA TRP A 279 -1.62 18.85 10.17
C TRP A 279 -2.16 17.75 11.09
N LEU A 280 -3.31 17.98 11.71
CA LEU A 280 -3.98 16.97 12.54
C LEU A 280 -4.37 15.70 11.74
N ALA A 281 -4.72 15.86 10.46
CA ALA A 281 -5.01 14.74 9.57
C ALA A 281 -3.74 13.98 9.14
N ALA A 282 -2.66 14.70 8.81
CA ALA A 282 -1.42 14.12 8.29
C ALA A 282 -0.47 13.58 9.38
N ALA A 283 -0.51 14.14 10.59
CA ALA A 283 0.46 13.87 11.65
C ALA A 283 0.63 12.38 11.97
N PRO A 284 -0.42 11.54 12.07
CA PRO A 284 -0.23 10.12 12.36
C PRO A 284 0.61 9.40 11.30
N TYR A 285 0.42 9.75 10.02
CA TYR A 285 1.18 9.15 8.91
C TYR A 285 2.60 9.70 8.81
N VAL A 286 2.78 10.99 9.07
CA VAL A 286 4.10 11.64 9.10
C VAL A 286 4.93 11.07 10.25
N LEU A 287 4.36 10.95 11.45
CA LEU A 287 5.01 10.37 12.62
C LEU A 287 5.33 8.89 12.40
N LEU A 288 4.39 8.12 11.86
CA LEU A 288 4.65 6.72 11.48
C LEU A 288 5.84 6.61 10.53
N THR A 289 5.84 7.39 9.45
CA THR A 289 6.92 7.39 8.47
C THR A 289 8.24 7.81 9.10
N PHE A 290 8.24 8.83 9.96
CA PHE A 290 9.40 9.31 10.68
C PHE A 290 9.98 8.23 11.62
N PHE A 291 9.15 7.59 12.44
CA PHE A 291 9.62 6.56 13.37
C PHE A 291 10.12 5.31 12.66
N LEU A 292 9.46 4.90 11.57
CA LEU A 292 9.96 3.81 10.74
C LEU A 292 11.30 4.19 10.10
N LEU A 293 11.44 5.40 9.56
CA LEU A 293 12.72 5.87 9.02
C LEU A 293 13.81 5.87 10.09
N LEU A 294 13.49 6.33 11.30
CA LEU A 294 14.43 6.36 12.42
C LEU A 294 14.86 4.95 12.83
N SER A 295 13.91 4.01 12.97
CA SER A 295 14.19 2.62 13.36
C SER A 295 14.97 1.85 12.30
N ARG A 296 14.91 2.26 11.04
CA ARG A 296 15.67 1.64 9.95
C ARG A 296 17.00 2.34 9.71
N LEU A 297 17.07 3.65 9.62
CA LEU A 297 18.26 4.36 9.15
C LEU A 297 19.33 4.62 10.22
N VAL A 298 19.01 4.47 11.51
CA VAL A 298 19.95 4.69 12.61
C VAL A 298 20.48 3.34 13.11
N PRO A 299 21.71 2.91 12.74
CA PRO A 299 22.23 1.59 13.10
C PRO A 299 22.19 1.26 14.60
N PRO A 300 22.64 2.15 15.53
CA PRO A 300 22.62 1.80 16.95
C PRO A 300 21.20 1.61 17.49
N LEU A 301 20.23 2.34 16.93
CA LEU A 301 18.82 2.16 17.30
C LEU A 301 18.26 0.89 16.69
N ARG A 302 18.57 0.59 15.43
CA ARG A 302 18.17 -0.64 14.74
C ARG A 302 18.62 -1.86 15.53
N ASP A 303 19.90 -1.93 15.88
CA ASP A 303 20.49 -3.06 16.61
C ASP A 303 19.87 -3.21 18.01
N TRP A 304 19.63 -2.09 18.69
CA TRP A 304 18.94 -2.08 19.98
C TRP A 304 17.51 -2.62 19.88
N LEU A 305 16.73 -2.15 18.90
CA LEU A 305 15.34 -2.60 18.66
C LEU A 305 15.24 -4.06 18.25
N GLN A 306 16.27 -4.60 17.59
CA GLN A 306 16.33 -6.00 17.18
C GLN A 306 16.78 -6.95 18.28
N THR A 307 17.47 -6.44 19.31
CA THR A 307 18.00 -7.25 20.42
C THR A 307 17.11 -7.19 21.67
N HIS A 308 16.36 -6.11 21.85
CA HIS A 308 15.51 -5.91 23.02
C HIS A 308 14.05 -6.29 22.72
N ALA A 309 13.40 -6.94 23.69
CA ALA A 309 12.00 -7.40 23.58
C ALA A 309 11.74 -8.31 22.36
N VAL A 310 12.64 -9.26 22.14
CA VAL A 310 12.49 -10.30 21.11
C VAL A 310 11.70 -11.47 21.69
N LEU A 311 10.58 -11.80 21.03
CA LEU A 311 9.85 -13.03 21.31
C LEU A 311 10.42 -14.14 20.41
N GLU A 312 11.10 -15.10 21.02
CA GLU A 312 11.64 -16.26 20.32
C GLU A 312 10.81 -17.51 20.67
N LEU A 313 10.31 -18.17 19.63
CA LEU A 313 9.68 -19.49 19.74
C LEU A 313 10.41 -20.43 18.76
N PRO A 314 11.50 -21.08 19.22
CA PRO A 314 12.35 -21.93 18.38
C PRO A 314 11.59 -23.09 17.73
N ALA A 315 10.56 -23.60 18.39
CA ALA A 315 9.74 -24.72 17.90
C ALA A 315 8.99 -24.43 16.58
N VAL A 316 8.83 -23.16 16.22
CA VAL A 316 8.11 -22.70 15.01
C VAL A 316 8.93 -21.72 14.19
N HIS A 317 10.26 -21.69 14.40
CA HIS A 317 11.18 -20.76 13.71
C HIS A 317 10.75 -19.29 13.79
N LEU A 318 10.03 -18.91 14.85
CA LEU A 318 9.51 -17.56 15.01
C LEU A 318 10.48 -16.73 15.85
N SER A 319 11.02 -15.67 15.24
CA SER A 319 11.76 -14.61 15.93
C SER A 319 11.08 -13.28 15.64
N LEU A 320 10.42 -12.71 16.66
CA LEU A 320 9.68 -11.46 16.55
C LEU A 320 10.30 -10.38 17.44
N PRO A 321 11.15 -9.51 16.89
CA PRO A 321 11.59 -8.30 17.59
C PRO A 321 10.42 -7.31 17.67
N LEU A 322 9.72 -7.31 18.82
CA LEU A 322 8.43 -6.63 18.97
C LEU A 322 8.52 -5.11 18.75
N LEU A 323 9.65 -4.49 19.06
CA LEU A 323 9.85 -3.05 18.89
C LEU A 323 10.35 -2.69 17.48
N TYR A 324 10.88 -3.66 16.74
CA TYR A 324 11.38 -3.45 15.38
C TYR A 324 10.28 -3.63 14.33
N ILE A 325 9.28 -4.48 14.58
CA ILE A 325 8.21 -4.76 13.61
C ILE A 325 7.37 -3.50 13.27
N PRO A 326 6.93 -3.32 12.01
CA PRO A 326 6.11 -2.16 11.63
C PRO A 326 4.84 -2.03 12.45
N GLY A 327 4.22 -3.15 12.84
CA GLY A 327 2.97 -3.18 13.59
C GLY A 327 3.02 -2.41 14.91
N PHE A 328 4.16 -2.43 15.60
CA PHE A 328 4.38 -1.64 16.81
C PHE A 328 4.31 -0.14 16.53
N TRP A 329 5.02 0.32 15.50
CA TRP A 329 5.06 1.74 15.12
C TRP A 329 3.70 2.25 14.61
N VAL A 330 2.94 1.40 13.92
CA VAL A 330 1.57 1.72 13.53
C VAL A 330 0.65 1.84 14.74
N SER A 331 0.80 0.93 15.71
CA SER A 331 0.06 0.99 16.98
C SER A 331 0.39 2.26 17.76
N LEU A 332 1.66 2.66 17.80
CA LEU A 332 2.09 3.92 18.41
C LEU A 332 1.48 5.13 17.69
N ALA A 333 1.51 5.14 16.35
CA ALA A 333 0.89 6.21 15.55
C ALA A 333 -0.63 6.29 15.78
N LEU A 334 -1.30 5.15 15.93
CA LEU A 334 -2.71 5.05 16.30
C LEU A 334 -2.97 5.68 17.68
N LEU A 335 -2.19 5.34 18.69
CA LEU A 335 -2.32 5.90 20.04
C LEU A 335 -2.12 7.41 20.05
N ILE A 336 -1.11 7.90 19.33
CA ILE A 336 -0.87 9.34 19.17
C ILE A 336 -2.06 10.01 18.48
N ALA A 337 -2.58 9.41 17.40
CA ALA A 337 -3.75 9.94 16.68
C ALA A 337 -4.99 10.05 17.58
N VAL A 338 -5.20 9.09 18.49
CA VAL A 338 -6.27 9.13 19.50
C VAL A 338 -6.00 10.27 20.50
N GLY A 339 -4.77 10.38 21.01
CA GLY A 339 -4.38 11.42 21.98
C GLY A 339 -4.54 12.85 21.44
N MET A 340 -4.10 13.10 20.19
CA MET A 340 -4.24 14.41 19.52
C MET A 340 -5.70 14.85 19.33
N ARG A 341 -6.65 13.91 19.33
CA ARG A 341 -8.08 14.20 19.15
C ARG A 341 -8.83 14.35 20.46
N GLY A 342 -8.37 13.70 21.53
CA GLY A 342 -8.86 13.93 22.89
C GLY A 342 -8.68 15.38 23.34
N THR A 343 -7.65 16.07 22.85
CA THR A 343 -7.39 17.49 23.13
C THR A 343 -8.22 18.45 22.25
N SER A 344 -8.53 18.07 21.00
CA SER A 344 -9.29 18.91 20.06
C SER A 344 -10.79 19.01 20.36
N ARG A 345 -11.37 18.16 21.21
CA ARG A 345 -12.78 18.28 21.68
C ARG A 345 -12.97 19.30 22.82
N ARG A 346 -11.91 19.98 23.27
CA ARG A 346 -11.96 20.99 24.35
C ARG A 346 -11.87 22.45 23.86
N VAL A 347 -12.12 22.71 22.57
CA VAL A 347 -12.21 24.06 21.98
C VAL A 347 -13.52 24.18 21.23
#